data_AF-A0A165BLF1-F1
#
_entry.id   AF-A0A165BLF1-F1
#
_cell.length_a   1.000
_cell.length_b   1.000
_cell.length_c   1.000
_cell.angle_alpha   90.00
_cell.angle_beta   90.00
_cell.angle_gamma   90.00
#
_symmetry.space_group_name_H-M   'P 1'
#
loop_
_entity.id
_entity.type
_entity.pdbx_description
1 polymer ?
#
loop_
_entity_poly.entity_id
_entity_poly.type
_entity_poly.pdbx_seq_one_letter_code
_entity_poly.pdbx_strand_id
1 'polypeptide(L)'
;TDSAMQILAHRLFPCVPQAPSIAIDLNLLQFVKDLFMRLSSNVSSFCSTLNFFLGERDYKFSTQNALRRHFGNALLWYFNLVNSTNQFIQDHIKDT
;
A
#
# COMPACT_ATOMS: atom_id res chain seq x y z
N THR A 1 10.61 19.92 -2.04
CA THR A 1 10.55 18.65 -1.31
C THR A 1 9.54 17.76 -1.99
N ASP A 2 9.93 16.56 -2.40
CA ASP A 2 9.03 15.62 -3.08
C ASP A 2 7.80 15.29 -2.21
N SER A 3 6.60 15.41 -2.78
CA SER A 3 5.33 15.15 -2.07
C SER A 3 5.28 13.73 -1.49
N ALA A 4 5.90 12.76 -2.16
CA ALA A 4 6.01 11.39 -1.67
C ALA A 4 6.79 11.28 -0.34
N MET A 5 7.87 12.04 -0.18
CA MET A 5 8.67 12.04 1.05
C MET A 5 7.93 12.66 2.24
N GLN A 6 7.13 13.70 1.99
CA GLN A 6 6.29 14.30 3.03
C GLN A 6 5.20 13.32 3.51
N ILE A 7 4.58 12.59 2.59
CA ILE A 7 3.57 11.56 2.90
C ILE A 7 4.19 10.44 3.76
N LEU A 8 5.39 9.98 3.40
CA LEU A 8 6.13 8.97 4.19
C LEU A 8 6.47 9.45 5.60
N ALA A 9 6.80 10.73 5.78
CA ALA A 9 7.05 11.31 7.11
C ALA A 9 5.82 11.23 8.02
N HIS A 10 4.61 11.18 7.45
CA HIS A 10 3.35 10.99 8.16
C HIS A 10 2.94 9.51 8.31
N ARG A 11 3.84 8.56 8.03
CA ARG A 11 3.57 7.10 8.02
C ARG A 11 2.52 6.66 7.01
N LEU A 12 2.28 7.48 6.00
CA LEU A 12 1.42 7.17 4.88
C LEU A 12 2.28 6.76 3.69
N PHE A 13 1.73 5.95 2.80
CA PHE A 13 2.40 5.45 1.62
C PHE A 13 1.63 5.88 0.37
N PRO A 14 2.30 6.53 -0.61
CA PRO A 14 1.62 7.00 -1.80
C PRO A 14 1.23 5.81 -2.70
N CYS A 15 0.03 5.87 -3.29
CA CYS A 15 -0.38 4.91 -4.32
C CYS A 15 0.54 4.94 -5.55
N VAL A 16 1.03 6.12 -5.93
CA VAL A 16 1.98 6.32 -7.04
C VAL A 16 3.05 7.30 -6.56
N PRO A 17 4.35 6.97 -6.68
CA PRO A 17 5.44 7.85 -6.24
C PRO A 17 5.45 9.21 -6.94
N GLN A 18 5.14 9.23 -8.24
CA GLN A 18 5.27 10.41 -9.10
C GLN A 18 4.06 11.36 -9.05
N ALA A 19 2.87 10.85 -8.73
CA ALA A 19 1.62 11.61 -8.68
C ALA A 19 0.67 11.02 -7.62
N PRO A 20 0.90 11.30 -6.33
CA PRO A 20 0.12 10.72 -5.24
C PRO A 20 -1.33 11.23 -5.29
N SER A 21 -2.27 10.34 -5.60
CA SER A 21 -3.72 10.61 -5.62
C SER A 21 -4.41 10.19 -4.32
N ILE A 22 -3.95 9.08 -3.75
CA ILE A 22 -4.39 8.54 -2.47
C ILE A 22 -3.14 8.09 -1.71
N ALA A 23 -3.14 8.33 -0.40
CA ALA A 23 -2.13 7.81 0.51
C ALA A 23 -2.78 6.75 1.42
N ILE A 24 -2.03 5.69 1.71
CA ILE A 24 -2.50 4.51 2.45
C ILE A 24 -1.60 4.32 3.66
N ASP A 25 -2.18 4.07 4.83
CA ASP A 25 -1.41 3.86 6.05
C ASP A 25 -0.42 2.67 5.92
N LEU A 26 0.82 2.87 6.36
CA LEU A 26 1.86 1.84 6.28
C LEU A 26 1.53 0.60 7.12
N ASN A 27 0.88 0.75 8.28
CA ASN A 27 0.48 -0.39 9.10
C ASN A 27 -0.66 -1.17 8.42
N LEU A 28 -1.55 -0.48 7.71
CA LEU A 28 -2.56 -1.16 6.88
C LEU A 28 -1.91 -1.99 5.77
N LEU A 29 -0.91 -1.45 5.07
CA LEU A 29 -0.18 -2.20 4.03
C LEU A 29 0.56 -3.41 4.60
N GLN A 30 1.23 -3.24 5.75
CA GLN A 30 1.89 -4.32 6.47
C GLN A 30 0.88 -5.39 6.93
N PHE A 31 -0.24 -4.98 7.51
CA PHE A 31 -1.32 -5.89 7.91
C PHE A 31 -1.86 -6.69 6.72
N VAL A 32 -2.10 -6.05 5.59
CA VAL A 32 -2.65 -6.71 4.40
C VAL A 32 -1.62 -7.65 3.76
N LYS A 33 -0.34 -7.29 3.77
CA LYS A 33 0.74 -8.23 3.40
C LYS A 33 0.64 -9.51 4.23
N ASP A 34 0.61 -9.36 5.55
CA ASP A 34 0.61 -10.51 6.45
C ASP A 34 -0.72 -11.29 6.39
N LEU A 35 -1.84 -10.60 6.11
CA LEU A 35 -3.14 -11.19 5.85
C LEU A 35 -3.08 -12.09 4.61
N PHE A 36 -2.50 -11.61 3.52
CA PHE A 36 -2.41 -12.34 2.25
C PHE A 36 -1.44 -13.52 2.30
N MET A 37 -0.50 -13.52 3.26
CA MET A 37 0.35 -14.67 3.55
C MET A 37 -0.39 -15.79 4.29
N ARG A 38 -1.43 -15.45 5.08
CA ARG A 38 -2.17 -16.40 5.93
C ARG A 38 -3.53 -16.81 5.37
N LEU A 39 -4.10 -15.99 4.49
CA LEU A 39 -5.36 -16.23 3.81
C LEU A 39 -5.14 -16.06 2.31
N SER A 40 -5.75 -16.92 1.48
CA SER A 40 -5.72 -16.76 0.02
C SER A 40 -6.67 -15.64 -0.45
N SER A 41 -6.67 -14.49 0.23
CA SER A 41 -7.47 -13.35 -0.18
C SER A 41 -6.77 -12.63 -1.31
N ASN A 42 -7.46 -12.52 -2.45
CA ASN A 42 -7.01 -11.69 -3.55
C ASN A 42 -7.28 -10.21 -3.25
N VAL A 43 -6.48 -9.32 -3.85
CA VAL A 43 -6.62 -7.85 -3.70
C VAL A 43 -8.04 -7.37 -4.00
N SER A 44 -8.74 -8.00 -4.96
CA SER A 44 -10.10 -7.59 -5.35
C SER A 44 -11.13 -7.85 -4.25
N SER A 45 -11.09 -9.02 -3.61
CA SER A 45 -11.97 -9.38 -2.51
C SER A 45 -11.72 -8.48 -1.30
N PHE A 46 -10.45 -8.26 -0.96
CA PHE A 46 -10.10 -7.32 0.11
C PHE A 46 -10.61 -5.90 -0.17
N CYS A 47 -10.35 -5.37 -1.37
CA CYS A 47 -10.82 -4.03 -1.74
C CYS A 47 -12.35 -3.94 -1.82
N SER A 48 -13.04 -5.03 -2.19
CA SER A 48 -14.50 -5.09 -2.21
C SER A 48 -15.07 -4.97 -0.80
N THR A 49 -14.53 -5.75 0.15
CA THR A 49 -14.90 -5.65 1.57
C THR A 49 -14.56 -4.29 2.15
N LEU A 50 -13.40 -3.73 1.81
CA LEU A 50 -12.99 -2.41 2.28
C LEU A 50 -13.87 -1.29 1.72
N ASN A 51 -14.23 -1.35 0.44
CA ASN A 51 -15.20 -0.43 -0.17
C ASN A 51 -16.57 -0.51 0.51
N PHE A 52 -17.05 -1.72 0.82
CA PHE A 52 -18.30 -1.91 1.54
C PHE A 52 -18.22 -1.30 2.94
N PHE A 53 -17.17 -1.62 3.70
CA PHE A 53 -16.93 -1.08 5.05
C PHE A 53 -16.85 0.45 5.08
N LEU A 54 -16.20 1.06 4.09
CA LEU A 54 -16.08 2.51 3.96
C LEU A 54 -17.41 3.14 3.50
N GLY A 55 -18.15 2.48 2.61
CA GLY A 55 -19.45 2.92 2.14
C GLY A 55 -20.50 3.04 3.25
N GLU A 56 -20.49 2.10 4.21
CA GLU A 56 -21.34 2.14 5.42
C GLU A 56 -21.00 3.31 6.37
N ARG A 57 -19.89 4.02 6.13
CA ARG A 57 -19.44 5.21 6.89
C ARG A 57 -19.45 6.48 6.06
N ASP A 58 -20.22 6.49 4.97
CA ASP A 58 -20.32 7.59 4.00
C ASP A 58 -19.02 7.93 3.23
N TYR A 59 -18.00 7.06 3.29
CA TYR A 59 -16.81 7.16 2.45
C TYR A 59 -17.02 6.40 1.13
N LYS A 60 -17.63 7.07 0.15
CA LYS A 60 -17.96 6.50 -1.17
C LYS A 60 -16.90 6.86 -2.20
N PHE A 61 -16.38 5.84 -2.88
CA PHE A 61 -15.53 6.04 -4.06
C PHE A 61 -16.40 6.23 -5.31
N SER A 62 -16.00 7.13 -6.21
CA SER A 62 -16.72 7.40 -7.46
C SER A 62 -16.84 6.17 -8.36
N THR A 63 -15.89 5.25 -8.25
CA THR A 63 -15.89 3.98 -8.99
C THR A 63 -15.50 2.85 -8.06
N GLN A 64 -16.22 1.72 -8.12
CA GLN A 64 -15.89 0.49 -7.38
C GLN A 64 -14.44 0.03 -7.63
N ASN A 65 -13.91 0.32 -8.82
CA ASN A 65 -12.56 -0.03 -9.24
C ASN A 65 -11.46 0.93 -8.77
N ALA A 66 -11.81 2.14 -8.30
CA ALA A 66 -10.82 3.16 -7.93
C ALA A 66 -9.96 2.68 -6.76
N LEU A 67 -10.59 2.25 -5.66
CA LEU A 67 -9.87 1.74 -4.50
C LEU A 67 -8.97 0.55 -4.86
N ARG A 68 -9.49 -0.39 -5.64
CA ARG A 68 -8.71 -1.56 -6.09
C ARG A 68 -7.46 -1.17 -6.86
N ARG A 69 -7.56 -0.19 -7.77
CA ARG A 69 -6.40 0.31 -8.53
C ARG A 69 -5.40 1.01 -7.62
N HIS A 70 -5.87 1.93 -6.78
CA HIS A 70 -5.00 2.69 -5.90
C HIS A 70 -4.29 1.80 -4.89
N PHE A 71 -5.04 0.90 -4.27
CA PHE A 71 -4.54 -0.05 -3.28
C PHE A 71 -3.60 -1.09 -3.90
N GLY A 72 -3.93 -1.63 -5.08
CA GLY A 72 -3.05 -2.54 -5.82
C GLY A 72 -1.71 -1.89 -6.19
N ASN A 73 -1.74 -0.65 -6.69
CA ASN A 73 -0.51 0.10 -6.99
C ASN A 73 0.32 0.39 -5.73
N ALA A 74 -0.33 0.81 -4.64
CA ALA A 74 0.35 1.06 -3.37
C ALA A 74 1.02 -0.21 -2.84
N LEU A 75 0.32 -1.35 -2.86
CA LEU A 75 0.86 -2.65 -2.45
C LEU A 75 2.05 -3.06 -3.32
N LEU A 76 1.95 -2.90 -4.64
CA LEU A 76 3.05 -3.21 -5.56
C LEU A 76 4.31 -2.40 -5.22
N TRP A 77 4.17 -1.08 -5.08
CA TRP A 77 5.30 -0.20 -4.73
C TRP A 77 5.83 -0.43 -3.33
N TYR A 78 4.95 -0.78 -2.39
CA TYR A 78 5.34 -1.17 -1.05
C TYR A 78 6.17 -2.46 -1.05
N PHE A 79 5.78 -3.48 -1.80
CA PHE A 79 6.58 -4.70 -1.95
C PHE A 79 7.92 -4.44 -2.61
N ASN A 80 7.95 -3.61 -3.66
CA ASN A 80 9.21 -3.20 -4.30
C ASN A 80 10.13 -2.50 -3.31
N LEU A 81 9.62 -1.57 -2.50
CA LEU A 81 10.40 -0.88 -1.48
C LEU A 81 10.97 -1.87 -0.45
N VAL A 82 10.12 -2.74 0.13
CA VAL A 82 10.57 -3.74 1.11
C VAL A 82 11.63 -4.65 0.52
N ASN A 83 11.45 -5.11 -0.72
CA ASN A 83 12.41 -5.98 -1.38
C ASN A 83 13.75 -5.28 -1.65
N SER A 84 13.72 -4.04 -2.18
CA SER A 84 14.91 -3.23 -2.40
C SER A 84 15.65 -2.91 -1.11
N THR A 85 14.93 -2.62 -0.02
CA THR A 85 15.52 -2.39 1.30
C THR A 85 16.17 -3.67 1.84
N ASN A 86 15.51 -4.82 1.73
CA ASN A 86 16.09 -6.09 2.14
C ASN A 86 17.36 -6.41 1.34
N GLN A 87 17.35 -6.19 0.03
CA GLN A 87 18.52 -6.38 -0.81
C GLN A 87 19.68 -5.46 -0.38
N PHE A 88 19.41 -4.16 -0.22
CA PHE A 88 20.39 -3.18 0.24
C PHE A 88 21.02 -3.57 1.59
N ILE A 89 20.21 -4.03 2.54
CA ILE A 89 20.69 -4.51 3.84
C ILE A 89 21.58 -5.75 3.68
N GLN A 90 21.17 -6.71 2.86
CA GLN A 90 21.95 -7.93 2.62
C GLN A 90 23.30 -7.66 1.96
N ASP A 91 23.34 -6.70 1.02
CA ASP A 91 24.58 -6.30 0.37
C ASP A 91 25.52 -5.62 1.38
N HIS A 92 24.99 -4.72 2.22
CA HIS A 92 25.79 -4.06 3.26
C HIS A 92 26.31 -4.98 4.37
N ILE A 93 25.54 -6.01 4.73
CA ILE A 93 25.97 -7.02 5.71
C ILE A 93 27.11 -7.88 5.13
N LYS A 94 27.11 -8.16 3.84
CA LYS A 94 28.17 -8.96 3.18
C LYS A 94 29.48 -8.19 3.00
N ASP A 95 29.41 -6.87 2.91
CA ASP A 95 30.57 -5.98 2.77
C ASP A 95 31.27 -5.64 4.10
N THR A 96 30.72 -6.09 5.24
CA THR A 96 31.29 -5.92 6.60
C THR A 96 31.87 -7.23 7.11
#